data_AF-A0A2N0V8M8-F1
#
_entry.id   AF-A0A2N0V8M8-F1
#
_cell.length_a   1.000
_cell.length_b   1.000
_cell.length_c   1.000
_cell.angle_alpha   90.00
_cell.angle_beta   90.00
_cell.angle_gamma   90.00
#
_symmetry.space_group_name_H-M   'P 1'
#
loop_
_entity.id
_entity.type
_entity.pdbx_description
1 polymer ?
#
loop_
_entity_poly.entity_id
_entity_poly.type
_entity_poly.pdbx_seq_one_letter_code
_entity_poly.pdbx_strand_id
1 'polypeptide(L)' 'MMTLELDDETAGVLAELAEQQQLSPAQLVKTALLDYLEDSQDAKRAEAAYQRYLDSGKISHSLDDVVKAFGLDN' A
#
# COMPACT_ATOMS: atom_id res chain seq x y z
N MET A 1 13.94 -3.34 -18.11
CA MET A 1 12.99 -2.56 -18.92
C MET A 1 11.82 -3.47 -19.23
N MET A 2 10.61 -3.03 -18.94
CA MET A 2 9.37 -3.76 -19.20
C MET A 2 8.54 -2.91 -20.16
N THR A 3 7.91 -3.55 -21.14
CA THR A 3 6.97 -2.90 -22.05
C THR A 3 5.55 -3.27 -21.63
N LEU A 4 4.68 -2.29 -21.53
CA LEU A 4 3.26 -2.48 -21.25
C LEU A 4 2.50 -2.03 -22.50
N GLU A 5 1.72 -2.93 -23.08
CA GLU A 5 0.81 -2.58 -24.17
C GLU A 5 -0.51 -2.11 -23.58
N LEU A 6 -0.97 -0.96 -24.05
CA LEU A 6 -2.22 -0.33 -23.64
C LEU A 6 -3.06 -0.13 -24.90
N ASP A 7 -4.38 -0.26 -24.76
CA ASP A 7 -5.31 0.20 -25.78
C ASP A 7 -5.29 1.74 -25.90
N ASP A 8 -5.78 2.26 -27.02
CA ASP A 8 -5.73 3.69 -27.33
C ASP A 8 -6.49 4.56 -26.32
N GLU A 9 -7.58 4.04 -25.74
CA GLU A 9 -8.37 4.75 -24.74
C GLU A 9 -7.57 4.91 -23.45
N THR A 10 -7.05 3.80 -22.92
CA THR A 10 -6.21 3.80 -21.71
C THR A 10 -4.94 4.64 -21.89
N ALA A 11 -4.30 4.55 -23.06
CA ALA A 11 -3.12 5.36 -23.38
C ALA A 11 -3.45 6.86 -23.42
N GLY A 12 -4.62 7.24 -23.96
CA GLY A 12 -5.12 8.62 -23.98
C GLY A 12 -5.33 9.17 -22.57
N VAL A 13 -6.05 8.44 -21.72
CA VAL A 13 -6.30 8.84 -20.33
C VAL A 13 -5.00 8.96 -19.55
N LEU A 14 -4.05 8.03 -19.74
CA LEU A 14 -2.74 8.10 -19.09
C LEU A 14 -1.97 9.36 -19.51
N ALA A 15 -2.00 9.73 -20.79
CA ALA A 15 -1.32 10.92 -21.29
C ALA A 15 -1.91 12.20 -20.70
N GLU A 16 -3.25 12.30 -20.64
CA GLU A 16 -3.94 13.45 -20.04
C GLU A 16 -3.61 13.61 -18.55
N LEU A 17 -3.66 12.51 -17.78
CA LEU A 17 -3.34 12.54 -16.35
C LEU A 17 -1.86 12.87 -16.11
N ALA A 18 -0.97 12.34 -16.95
CA ALA A 18 0.45 12.64 -16.87
C ALA A 18 0.72 14.14 -17.10
N GLU A 19 0.05 14.74 -18.09
CA GLU A 19 0.14 16.18 -18.34
C GLU A 19 -0.38 17.02 -17.17
N GLN A 20 -1.56 16.68 -16.64
CA GLN A 20 -2.16 17.38 -15.48
C GLN A 20 -1.25 17.33 -14.24
N GLN A 21 -0.53 16.22 -14.05
CA GLN A 21 0.37 16.01 -12.92
C GLN A 21 1.82 16.45 -13.20
N GLN A 22 2.11 16.95 -14.41
CA GLN A 22 3.46 17.33 -14.85
C GLN A 22 4.48 16.19 -14.73
N LEU A 23 4.04 14.97 -15.02
CA LEU A 23 4.85 13.75 -15.02
C LEU A 23 4.96 13.19 -16.43
N SER A 24 5.99 12.40 -16.70
CA SER A 24 5.96 11.51 -17.87
C SER A 24 4.98 10.35 -17.63
N PRO A 25 4.36 9.79 -18.69
CA PRO A 25 3.51 8.60 -18.56
C PRO A 25 4.18 7.44 -17.82
N ALA A 26 5.47 7.22 -18.08
CA ALA A 26 6.24 6.18 -17.40
C ALA A 26 6.42 6.42 -15.89
N GLN A 27 6.61 7.68 -15.48
CA GLN A 27 6.67 8.04 -14.06
C GLN A 27 5.32 7.84 -13.39
N LEU A 28 4.23 8.27 -14.03
CA LEU A 28 2.89 8.10 -13.49
C LEU A 28 2.52 6.62 -13.33
N VAL A 29 2.77 5.79 -14.35
CA VAL A 29 2.56 4.34 -14.27
C VAL A 29 3.40 3.71 -13.15
N LYS A 30 4.67 4.12 -13.02
CA LYS A 30 5.54 3.59 -11.96
C LYS A 30 5.02 3.94 -10.57
N THR A 31 4.61 5.18 -10.34
CA THR A 31 4.06 5.61 -9.05
C THR A 31 2.77 4.87 -8.75
N ALA A 32 1.81 4.87 -9.68
CA ALA A 32 0.54 4.18 -9.50
C ALA A 32 0.72 2.67 -9.24
N LEU A 33 1.68 2.03 -9.91
CA LEU A 33 2.00 0.62 -9.67
C LEU A 33 2.61 0.39 -8.28
N LEU A 34 3.49 1.29 -7.82
CA LEU A 34 4.07 1.18 -6.48
C LEU A 34 2.98 1.33 -5.41
N ASP A 35 2.12 2.33 -5.53
CA ASP A 35 1.02 2.59 -4.60
C ASP A 35 0.10 1.36 -4.52
N TYR A 36 -0.31 0.82 -5.68
CA TYR A 36 -1.13 -0.40 -5.72
C TYR A 36 -0.47 -1.61 -5.06
N LEU A 37 0.84 -1.81 -5.27
CA LEU A 37 1.58 -2.93 -4.69
C LEU A 37 1.79 -2.77 -3.19
N GLU A 38 1.93 -1.53 -2.70
CA GLU A 38 1.98 -1.21 -1.27
C GLU A 38 0.63 -1.50 -0.61
N ASP A 39 -0.46 -0.93 -1.16
CA ASP A 39 -1.82 -1.13 -0.66
C ASP A 39 -2.20 -2.61 -0.62
N SER A 40 -1.84 -3.37 -1.66
CA SER A 40 -2.09 -4.81 -1.72
C SER A 40 -1.37 -5.58 -0.60
N GLN A 41 -0.13 -5.19 -0.30
CA GLN A 41 0.64 -5.81 0.79
C GLN A 41 0.10 -5.41 2.16
N ASP A 42 -0.29 -4.15 2.34
CA ASP A 42 -0.81 -3.65 3.59
C ASP A 42 -2.18 -4.23 3.90
N ALA A 43 -3.06 -4.37 2.92
CA ALA A 43 -4.33 -5.08 3.06
C ALA A 43 -4.10 -6.53 3.54
N LYS A 44 -3.13 -7.24 2.94
CA LYS A 44 -2.79 -8.61 3.34
C LYS A 44 -2.23 -8.69 4.77
N ARG A 45 -1.39 -7.73 5.16
CA ARG A 45 -0.83 -7.65 6.53
C ARG A 45 -1.92 -7.33 7.55
N ALA A 46 -2.82 -6.40 7.22
CA ALA A 46 -3.95 -6.04 8.06
C ALA A 46 -4.89 -7.23 8.29
N GLU A 47 -5.22 -7.97 7.22
CA GLU A 47 -6.03 -9.19 7.30
C GLU A 47 -5.39 -10.22 8.24
N ALA A 48 -4.08 -10.49 8.07
CA ALA A 48 -3.35 -11.43 8.92
C ALA A 48 -3.30 -10.97 10.39
N ALA A 49 -3.09 -9.68 10.64
CA ALA A 49 -3.10 -9.11 11.98
C ALA A 49 -4.49 -9.22 12.64
N TYR A 50 -5.54 -8.98 11.86
CA TYR A 50 -6.91 -9.11 12.33
C TYR A 50 -7.28 -10.56 12.65
N GLN A 51 -6.90 -11.51 11.79
CA GLN A 51 -7.11 -12.94 12.05
C GLN A 51 -6.40 -13.37 13.34
N ARG A 52 -5.16 -12.94 13.57
CA ARG A 52 -4.43 -13.20 14.82
C ARG A 52 -5.15 -12.64 16.05
N TYR A 53 -5.76 -11.46 15.93
CA TYR A 53 -6.56 -10.86 17.00
C TYR A 53 -7.84 -11.68 17.28
N LEU A 54 -8.51 -12.20 16.25
CA LEU A 54 -9.65 -13.09 16.44
C LEU A 54 -9.24 -14.41 17.09
N ASP A 55 -8.16 -15.03 16.61
CA ASP A 55 -7.63 -16.31 17.12
C ASP A 55 -7.13 -16.22 18.57
N SER A 56 -6.67 -15.04 18.99
CA SER A 56 -6.28 -14.82 20.40
C SER A 56 -7.48 -14.74 21.35
N GLY A 57 -8.72 -14.75 20.84
CA GLY A 57 -9.91 -14.49 21.63
C GLY A 57 -10.13 -12.99 21.87
N LYS A 58 -9.65 -12.14 20.94
CA LYS A 58 -9.80 -10.68 20.99
C LYS A 58 -9.06 -10.01 22.16
N ILE A 59 -7.94 -10.60 22.56
CA ILE A 59 -7.11 -10.07 23.65
C ILE A 59 -6.57 -8.69 23.26
N SER A 60 -6.69 -7.73 24.17
CA SER A 60 -6.04 -6.44 24.13
C SER A 60 -4.93 -6.37 25.19
N HIS A 61 -3.93 -5.54 24.93
CA HIS A 61 -2.86 -5.24 25.88
C HIS A 61 -3.03 -3.82 26.39
N SER A 62 -2.65 -3.57 27.65
CA SER A 62 -2.58 -2.20 28.16
C SER A 62 -1.44 -1.44 27.45
N LEU A 63 -1.51 -0.11 27.42
CA LEU A 63 -0.42 0.70 26.86
C LEU A 63 0.90 0.43 27.58
N ASP A 64 0.86 0.26 28.92
CA ASP A 64 2.05 -0.04 29.74
C ASP A 64 2.69 -1.38 29.33
N ASP A 65 1.89 -2.42 29.08
CA ASP A 65 2.38 -3.72 28.61
C ASP A 65 3.06 -3.61 27.25
N VAL A 66 2.48 -2.81 26.33
CA VAL A 66 3.03 -2.58 24.99
C VAL A 66 4.33 -1.79 25.07
N VAL A 67 4.36 -0.68 25.82
CA VAL A 67 5.55 0.16 26.01
C VAL A 67 6.72 -0.67 26.54
N LYS A 68 6.46 -1.50 27.57
CA LYS A 68 7.47 -2.40 28.14
C LYS A 68 7.90 -3.50 27.16
N ALA A 69 6.98 -4.10 26.41
CA ALA A 69 7.28 -5.16 25.46
C ALA A 69 8.16 -4.70 24.28
N PHE A 70 8.08 -3.42 23.91
CA PHE A 70 8.87 -2.82 22.82
C PHE A 70 10.05 -1.97 23.30
N GLY A 71 10.31 -1.89 24.61
CA GLY A 71 11.43 -1.13 25.18
C GLY A 71 11.32 0.39 25.00
N LEU A 72 10.09 0.90 24.97
CA LEU A 72 9.76 2.32 24.78
C LEU A 72 9.68 3.10 26.10
N ASP A 73 10.08 2.49 27.22
CA ASP A 73 10.05 3.01 28.59
C ASP A 73 11.34 3.72 29.04
N ASN A 74 12.29 3.96 28.11
CA ASN A 74 13.59 4.59 28.38
C ASN A 74 13.66 6.06 27.94
#